data_AF-A0A363U713-F1
#
_entry.id   AF-A0A363U713-F1
#
_cell.length_a   1.000
_cell.length_b   1.000
_cell.length_c   1.000
_cell.angle_alpha   90.00
_cell.angle_beta   90.00
_cell.angle_gamma   90.00
#
_symmetry.space_group_name_H-M   'P 1'
#
loop_
_entity.id
_entity.type
_entity.pdbx_description
1 polymer ?
#
loop_
_entity_poly.entity_id
_entity_poly.type
_entity_poly.pdbx_seq_one_letter_code
_entity_poly.pdbx_strand_id
1 'polypeptide(L)'
;MTQPIEIGRLLRAGTTGFIAGCRVNQLDAPSFGALVRAPLGDGYQIFGLIYDIHIDDDGLVRQLVTADNVSEEVVRDNRERRIVPVEMSVLAVGYEQDGRIFHLLPPRPPLSLDVIYLCDEKDIARFTEKFGYFRHILNNKEIPVGEVVAAHILQAQSAQVDKSWQERATQEVITLLRDDYPTLMSVLGALSDVTI
;
A
#
# COMPACT_ATOMS: atom_id res chain seq x y z
N MET A 1 14.13 -17.24 8.82
CA MET A 1 13.41 -16.08 9.38
C MET A 1 13.90 -14.89 8.58
N THR A 2 13.09 -14.42 7.63
CA THR A 2 13.41 -13.26 6.81
C THR A 2 13.31 -12.02 7.70
N GLN A 3 14.33 -11.16 7.71
CA GLN A 3 14.24 -9.91 8.48
C GLN A 3 13.13 -9.04 7.90
N PRO A 4 12.30 -8.38 8.73
CA PRO A 4 11.23 -7.52 8.24
C PRO A 4 11.82 -6.36 7.46
N ILE A 5 11.29 -6.11 6.25
CA ILE A 5 11.78 -5.07 5.35
C ILE A 5 11.19 -3.73 5.83
N GLU A 6 12.02 -2.90 6.45
CA GLU A 6 11.69 -1.51 6.79
C GLU A 6 11.60 -0.71 5.50
N ILE A 7 10.41 -0.15 5.22
CA ILE A 7 10.15 0.61 4.00
C ILE A 7 10.01 2.10 4.27
N GLY A 8 10.04 2.57 5.52
CA GLY A 8 9.99 3.99 5.85
C GLY A 8 9.49 4.31 7.26
N ARG A 9 9.18 5.58 7.48
CA ARG A 9 8.62 6.10 8.74
C ARG A 9 7.39 6.96 8.51
N LEU A 10 6.43 6.92 9.42
CA LEU A 10 5.21 7.69 9.30
C LEU A 10 5.45 9.19 9.46
N LEU A 11 4.90 9.97 8.53
CA LEU A 11 4.91 11.44 8.56
C LEU A 11 3.64 11.95 9.23
N ARG A 12 2.48 11.44 8.78
CA ARG A 12 1.15 11.78 9.30
C ARG A 12 0.27 10.54 9.33
N ALA A 13 -0.72 10.53 10.22
CA ALA A 13 -1.56 9.37 10.43
C ALA A 13 -2.98 9.72 10.88
N GLY A 14 -3.93 8.90 10.44
CA GLY A 14 -5.34 8.90 10.84
C GLY A 14 -5.86 7.47 10.91
N THR A 15 -7.14 7.31 11.26
CA THR A 15 -7.76 5.98 11.41
C THR A 15 -8.10 5.33 10.07
N THR A 16 -8.32 6.12 9.02
CA THR A 16 -8.62 5.65 7.66
C THR A 16 -7.37 5.43 6.81
N GLY A 17 -6.24 5.99 7.20
CA GLY A 17 -5.01 5.92 6.43
C GLY A 17 -3.88 6.74 7.03
N PHE A 18 -2.70 6.62 6.48
CA PHE A 18 -1.48 7.28 6.95
C PHE A 18 -0.50 7.47 5.80
N ILE A 19 0.47 8.36 5.99
CA ILE A 19 1.54 8.61 5.02
C ILE A 19 2.87 8.24 5.63
N ALA A 20 3.63 7.45 4.88
CA ALA A 20 4.99 7.07 5.20
C ALA A 20 5.98 7.77 4.27
N GLY A 21 7.06 8.30 4.84
CA GLY A 21 8.21 8.83 4.11
C GLY A 21 9.34 7.82 4.07
N CYS A 22 9.98 7.66 2.92
CA CYS A 22 11.20 6.86 2.78
C CYS A 22 12.23 7.53 1.86
N ARG A 23 13.43 6.96 1.83
CA ARG A 23 14.51 7.45 0.97
C ARG A 23 14.37 6.81 -0.42
N VAL A 24 14.80 7.54 -1.46
CA VAL A 24 14.76 7.07 -2.86
C VAL A 24 15.50 5.73 -3.05
N ASN A 25 16.57 5.47 -2.30
CA ASN A 25 17.29 4.20 -2.36
C ASN A 25 16.55 2.99 -1.76
N GLN A 26 15.38 3.22 -1.14
CA GLN A 26 14.48 2.18 -0.63
C GLN A 26 13.25 2.00 -1.54
N LEU A 27 13.16 2.72 -2.66
CA LEU A 27 12.02 2.71 -3.57
C LEU A 27 11.80 1.37 -4.28
N ASP A 28 12.84 0.54 -4.42
CA ASP A 28 12.71 -0.78 -5.06
C ASP A 28 11.88 -1.78 -4.23
N ALA A 29 11.62 -1.48 -2.95
CA ALA A 29 10.93 -2.38 -2.03
C ALA A 29 9.39 -2.19 -1.98
N PRO A 30 8.83 -0.98 -1.80
CA PRO A 30 7.39 -0.77 -1.79
C PRO A 30 6.81 -0.74 -3.21
N SER A 31 5.71 -1.47 -3.43
CA SER A 31 4.95 -1.42 -4.68
C SER A 31 3.54 -0.92 -4.45
N PHE A 32 2.93 -0.34 -5.48
CA PHE A 32 1.51 -0.03 -5.50
C PHE A 32 0.69 -1.31 -5.24
N GLY A 33 -0.37 -1.22 -4.43
CA GLY A 33 -1.19 -2.35 -3.99
C GLY A 33 -0.56 -3.24 -2.91
N ALA A 34 0.67 -2.95 -2.46
CA ALA A 34 1.34 -3.77 -1.47
C ALA A 34 0.70 -3.65 -0.08
N LEU A 35 0.55 -4.80 0.59
CA LEU A 35 0.21 -4.88 2.00
C LEU A 35 1.41 -4.53 2.88
N VAL A 36 1.17 -3.60 3.80
CA VAL A 36 2.15 -3.08 4.75
C VAL A 36 1.61 -3.14 6.17
N ARG A 37 2.50 -3.12 7.15
CA ARG A 37 2.15 -3.12 8.57
C ARG A 37 2.94 -2.09 9.37
N ALA A 38 2.25 -1.46 10.33
CA ALA A 38 2.81 -0.54 11.30
C ALA A 38 2.61 -1.10 12.72
N PRO A 39 3.66 -1.68 13.35
CA PRO A 39 3.59 -2.18 14.71
C PRO A 39 3.66 -1.03 15.73
N LEU A 40 2.73 -1.02 16.69
CA LEU A 40 2.56 0.07 17.65
C LEU A 40 2.83 -0.35 19.11
N GLY A 41 3.42 -1.53 19.30
CA GLY A 41 3.69 -2.11 20.61
C GLY A 41 2.52 -2.93 21.16
N ASP A 42 2.75 -3.64 22.27
CA ASP A 42 1.74 -4.39 23.02
C ASP A 42 0.88 -5.36 22.19
N GLY A 43 1.49 -6.01 21.18
CA GLY A 43 0.78 -6.95 20.30
C GLY A 43 -0.23 -6.27 19.36
N TYR A 44 -0.17 -4.94 19.22
CA TYR A 44 -1.00 -4.15 18.33
C TYR A 44 -0.23 -3.76 17.07
N GLN A 45 -0.83 -4.00 15.91
CA GLN A 45 -0.31 -3.50 14.63
C GLN A 45 -1.41 -3.19 13.65
N ILE A 46 -1.18 -2.21 12.79
CA ILE A 46 -2.15 -1.76 11.79
C ILE A 46 -1.71 -2.27 10.42
N PHE A 47 -2.66 -2.77 9.65
CA PHE A 47 -2.45 -3.18 8.26
C PHE A 47 -2.98 -2.10 7.31
N GLY A 48 -2.20 -1.86 6.26
CA GLY A 48 -2.55 -0.88 5.24
C GLY A 48 -2.18 -1.35 3.84
N LEU A 49 -2.78 -0.70 2.84
CA LEU A 49 -2.44 -0.87 1.42
C LEU A 49 -1.87 0.42 0.87
N ILE A 50 -0.71 0.33 0.21
CA ILE A 50 -0.16 1.44 -0.54
C ILE A 50 -1.05 1.67 -1.78
N TYR A 51 -1.66 2.84 -1.88
CA TYR A 51 -2.49 3.20 -3.03
C TYR A 51 -1.91 4.37 -3.84
N ASP A 52 -0.84 5.00 -3.36
CA ASP A 52 -0.14 6.05 -4.08
C ASP A 52 1.30 6.14 -3.59
N ILE A 53 2.23 6.38 -4.51
CA ILE A 53 3.66 6.60 -4.21
C ILE A 53 4.06 7.84 -5.01
N HIS A 54 4.32 8.92 -4.30
CA HIS A 54 4.72 10.19 -4.90
C HIS A 54 6.13 10.58 -4.46
N ILE A 55 6.89 11.10 -5.41
CA ILE A 55 8.24 11.64 -5.17
C ILE A 55 8.10 13.15 -5.23
N ASP A 56 8.16 13.79 -4.07
CA ASP A 56 8.07 15.25 -4.01
C ASP A 56 9.37 15.90 -4.47
N ASP A 57 9.28 17.05 -5.14
CA ASP A 57 10.44 17.88 -5.43
C ASP A 57 10.74 18.84 -4.28
N ASP A 58 12.01 19.14 -4.05
CA ASP A 58 12.45 20.09 -3.03
C ASP A 58 12.45 21.56 -3.53
N GLY A 59 11.74 21.84 -4.63
CA GLY A 59 11.70 23.12 -5.32
C GLY A 59 12.87 23.37 -6.27
N LEU A 60 14.02 22.70 -6.11
CA LEU A 60 15.20 22.92 -6.95
C LEU A 60 15.08 22.20 -8.30
N VAL A 61 14.45 21.02 -8.33
CA VAL A 61 14.22 20.27 -9.58
C VAL A 61 13.50 21.13 -10.61
N ARG A 62 12.51 21.94 -10.18
CA ARG A 62 11.79 22.87 -11.07
C ARG A 62 12.71 23.92 -11.71
N GLN A 63 13.73 24.39 -10.98
CA GLN A 63 14.72 25.32 -11.51
C GLN A 63 15.74 24.63 -12.44
N LEU A 64 16.11 23.39 -12.12
CA LEU A 64 17.03 22.58 -12.93
C LEU A 64 16.42 22.20 -14.29
N VAL A 65 15.14 21.85 -14.33
CA VAL A 65 14.45 21.50 -15.59
C VAL A 65 14.37 22.70 -16.56
N THR A 66 14.39 23.93 -16.04
CA THR A 66 14.44 25.15 -16.86
C THR A 66 15.85 25.60 -17.23
N ALA A 67 16.90 24.92 -16.75
CA ALA A 67 18.28 25.25 -17.08
C ALA A 67 18.72 24.53 -18.36
N ASP A 68 19.30 25.27 -19.31
CA ASP A 68 19.66 24.76 -20.65
C ASP A 68 20.66 23.59 -20.65
N ASN A 69 21.43 23.40 -19.56
CA ASN A 69 22.42 22.32 -19.42
C ASN A 69 22.59 21.91 -17.96
N VAL A 70 21.82 20.90 -17.51
CA VAL A 70 22.08 20.22 -16.24
C VAL A 70 23.05 19.08 -16.50
N SER A 71 24.20 19.07 -15.81
CA SER A 71 25.17 17.98 -15.96
C SER A 71 24.66 16.68 -15.33
N GLU A 72 25.05 15.53 -15.89
CA GLU A 72 24.70 14.21 -15.32
C GLU A 72 25.18 14.04 -13.87
N GLU A 73 26.28 14.70 -13.50
CA GLU A 73 26.78 14.72 -12.12
C GLU A 73 25.82 15.45 -11.17
N VAL A 74 25.25 16.57 -11.60
CA VAL A 74 24.23 17.32 -10.83
C VAL A 74 22.93 16.53 -10.75
N VAL A 75 22.52 15.85 -11.82
CA VAL A 75 21.34 14.96 -11.79
C VAL A 75 21.54 13.81 -10.79
N ARG A 76 22.71 13.16 -10.84
CA ARG A 76 23.06 12.05 -9.95
C ARG A 76 23.15 12.51 -8.50
N ASP A 77 23.81 13.63 -8.22
CA ASP A 77 23.90 14.21 -6.88
C ASP A 77 22.53 14.57 -6.31
N ASN A 78 21.63 15.13 -7.14
CA ASN A 78 20.26 15.41 -6.71
C ASN A 78 19.44 14.14 -6.44
N ARG A 79 19.65 13.04 -7.18
CA ARG A 79 18.96 11.76 -6.91
C ARG A 79 19.54 11.01 -5.71
N GLU A 80 20.85 11.04 -5.52
CA GLU A 80 21.55 10.17 -4.57
C GLU A 80 21.88 10.86 -3.23
N ARG A 81 22.07 12.18 -3.21
CA ARG A 81 22.54 12.92 -2.03
C ARG A 81 21.51 13.86 -1.41
N ARG A 82 20.44 14.23 -2.13
CA ARG A 82 19.35 15.00 -1.52
C ARG A 82 18.36 14.10 -0.79
N ILE A 83 17.83 14.63 0.30
CA ILE A 83 16.69 14.07 1.03
C ILE A 83 15.43 14.46 0.24
N VAL A 84 15.25 13.86 -0.93
CA VAL A 84 13.99 13.95 -1.66
C VAL A 84 13.05 12.93 -1.00
N PRO A 85 12.02 13.37 -0.24
CA PRO A 85 11.15 12.43 0.45
C PRO A 85 10.27 11.73 -0.60
N VAL A 86 10.41 10.41 -0.67
CA VAL A 86 9.36 9.58 -1.26
C VAL A 86 8.27 9.47 -0.22
N GLU A 87 7.06 9.86 -0.57
CA GLU A 87 5.89 9.72 0.29
C GLU A 87 4.99 8.61 -0.28
N MET A 88 4.48 7.77 0.61
CA MET A 88 3.59 6.68 0.28
C MET A 88 2.29 6.90 1.02
N SER A 89 1.20 7.01 0.27
CA SER A 89 -0.13 7.08 0.85
C SER A 89 -0.67 5.68 1.08
N VAL A 90 -1.05 5.41 2.33
CA VAL A 90 -1.48 4.09 2.77
C VAL A 90 -2.91 4.16 3.28
N LEU A 91 -3.77 3.30 2.75
CA LEU A 91 -5.14 3.11 3.21
C LEU A 91 -5.15 2.09 4.35
N ALA A 92 -5.72 2.42 5.50
CA ALA A 92 -5.88 1.46 6.59
C ALA A 92 -6.98 0.45 6.24
N VAL A 93 -6.65 -0.84 6.29
CA VAL A 93 -7.57 -1.93 5.89
C VAL A 93 -7.88 -2.91 7.02
N GLY A 94 -7.12 -2.83 8.12
CA GLY A 94 -7.35 -3.68 9.28
C GLY A 94 -6.33 -3.42 10.38
N TYR A 95 -6.48 -4.15 11.46
CA TYR A 95 -5.48 -4.20 12.52
C TYR A 95 -5.42 -5.60 13.12
N GLU A 96 -4.32 -5.89 13.79
CA GLU A 96 -4.17 -7.02 14.68
C GLU A 96 -4.03 -6.54 16.11
N GLN A 97 -4.67 -7.27 17.02
CA GLN A 97 -4.55 -7.08 18.45
C GLN A 97 -4.53 -8.45 19.12
N ASP A 98 -3.52 -8.69 19.97
CA ASP A 98 -3.38 -9.93 20.73
C ASP A 98 -3.44 -11.19 19.85
N GLY A 99 -2.81 -11.14 18.67
CA GLY A 99 -2.75 -12.25 17.72
C GLY A 99 -4.00 -12.42 16.84
N ARG A 100 -5.03 -11.57 17.01
CA ARG A 100 -6.28 -11.64 16.25
C ARG A 100 -6.38 -10.51 15.23
N ILE A 101 -6.68 -10.87 13.99
CA ILE A 101 -6.86 -9.92 12.89
C ILE A 101 -8.31 -9.46 12.82
N PHE A 102 -8.50 -8.16 12.70
CA PHE A 102 -9.77 -7.48 12.53
C PHE A 102 -9.74 -6.66 11.24
N HIS A 103 -10.64 -6.96 10.30
CA HIS A 103 -10.84 -6.16 9.07
C HIS A 103 -11.73 -4.94 9.35
N LEU A 104 -11.41 -4.22 10.41
CA LEU A 104 -12.05 -2.98 10.86
C LEU A 104 -11.01 -1.87 10.86
N LEU A 105 -11.46 -0.63 10.80
CA LEU A 105 -10.54 0.49 10.98
C LEU A 105 -9.89 0.42 12.38
N PRO A 106 -8.59 0.74 12.48
CA PRO A 106 -7.89 0.72 13.75
C PRO A 106 -8.53 1.67 14.76
N PRO A 107 -8.79 1.24 16.01
CA PRO A 107 -9.34 2.11 17.06
C PRO A 107 -8.41 3.26 17.45
N ARG A 108 -7.11 3.14 17.17
CA ARG A 108 -6.11 4.18 17.40
C ARG A 108 -5.21 4.28 16.17
N PRO A 109 -4.98 5.48 15.62
CA PRO A 109 -4.05 5.64 14.52
C PRO A 109 -2.61 5.41 15.00
N PRO A 110 -1.68 5.12 14.07
CA PRO A 110 -0.28 5.11 14.40
C PRO A 110 0.22 6.56 14.67
N LEU A 111 1.40 6.70 15.27
CA LEU A 111 2.02 7.99 15.58
C LEU A 111 3.07 8.37 14.54
N SER A 112 3.37 9.67 14.46
CA SER A 112 4.48 10.14 13.63
C SER A 112 5.79 9.49 14.07
N LEU A 113 6.65 9.17 13.10
CA LEU A 113 7.94 8.48 13.22
C LEU A 113 7.89 6.99 13.53
N ASP A 114 6.70 6.40 13.71
CA ASP A 114 6.56 4.94 13.74
C ASP A 114 7.06 4.32 12.44
N VAL A 115 7.63 3.12 12.57
CA VAL A 115 8.23 2.42 11.44
C VAL A 115 7.16 1.64 10.68
N ILE A 116 7.21 1.70 9.36
CA ILE A 116 6.36 0.90 8.49
C ILE A 116 7.19 -0.22 7.85
N TYR A 117 6.59 -1.41 7.77
CA TYR A 117 7.22 -2.61 7.23
C TYR A 117 6.38 -3.17 6.09
N LEU A 118 7.06 -3.76 5.10
CA LEU A 118 6.40 -4.60 4.11
C LEU A 118 5.95 -5.91 4.78
N CYS A 119 4.72 -6.35 4.51
CA CYS A 119 4.27 -7.66 4.95
C CYS A 119 5.01 -8.76 4.18
N ASP A 120 5.44 -9.82 4.88
CA ASP A 120 5.97 -11.02 4.23
C ASP A 120 4.83 -11.93 3.72
N GLU A 121 5.17 -13.00 3.02
CA GLU A 121 4.17 -13.96 2.50
C GLU A 121 3.27 -14.54 3.59
N LYS A 122 3.78 -14.73 4.81
CA LYS A 122 2.99 -15.28 5.92
C LYS A 122 2.03 -14.24 6.48
N ASP A 123 2.49 -13.00 6.64
CA ASP A 123 1.66 -11.86 7.05
C ASP A 123 0.53 -11.65 6.03
N ILE A 124 0.85 -11.66 4.74
CA ILE A 124 -0.11 -11.52 3.65
C ILE A 124 -1.13 -12.67 3.67
N ALA A 125 -0.66 -13.92 3.69
CA ALA A 125 -1.56 -15.07 3.67
C ALA A 125 -2.51 -15.11 4.89
N ARG A 126 -2.00 -14.75 6.07
CA ARG A 126 -2.78 -14.71 7.32
C ARG A 126 -3.81 -13.58 7.31
N PHE A 127 -3.42 -12.38 6.88
CA PHE A 127 -4.35 -11.24 6.81
C PHE A 127 -5.46 -11.50 5.78
N THR A 128 -5.09 -12.08 4.64
CA THR A 128 -6.00 -12.26 3.50
C THR A 128 -6.83 -13.56 3.54
N GLU A 129 -6.85 -14.27 4.67
CA GLU A 129 -7.71 -15.46 4.86
C GLU A 129 -9.22 -15.12 4.70
N LYS A 130 -9.59 -13.89 5.05
CA LYS A 130 -10.95 -13.35 4.91
C LYS A 130 -10.93 -12.06 4.09
N PHE A 131 -12.05 -11.71 3.47
CA PHE A 131 -12.11 -10.58 2.53
C PHE A 131 -12.82 -9.33 3.07
N GLY A 132 -13.20 -9.33 4.35
CA GLY A 132 -13.95 -8.22 4.96
C GLY A 132 -13.23 -6.86 4.93
N TYR A 133 -11.97 -6.79 4.53
CA TYR A 133 -11.21 -5.54 4.39
C TYR A 133 -11.45 -4.84 3.04
N PHE A 134 -11.93 -5.55 2.01
CA PHE A 134 -12.22 -4.97 0.70
C PHE A 134 -13.18 -3.79 0.76
N ARG A 135 -14.15 -3.79 1.67
CA ARG A 135 -15.07 -2.65 1.88
C ARG A 135 -14.35 -1.32 2.14
N HIS A 136 -13.17 -1.34 2.78
CA HIS A 136 -12.42 -0.11 3.05
C HIS A 136 -11.81 0.45 1.76
N ILE A 137 -11.38 -0.43 0.85
CA ILE A 137 -10.86 -0.08 -0.47
C ILE A 137 -12.00 0.42 -1.35
N LEU A 138 -13.06 -0.38 -1.47
CA LEU A 138 -14.18 -0.15 -2.40
C LEU A 138 -14.99 1.10 -2.05
N ASN A 139 -15.10 1.45 -0.77
CA ASN A 139 -15.82 2.65 -0.35
C ASN A 139 -15.00 3.95 -0.48
N ASN A 140 -13.68 3.85 -0.72
CA ASN A 140 -12.85 5.03 -0.89
C ASN A 140 -12.88 5.49 -2.35
N LYS A 141 -13.67 6.53 -2.63
CA LYS A 141 -13.84 7.07 -3.98
C LYS A 141 -12.73 8.04 -4.40
N GLU A 142 -11.77 8.32 -3.52
CA GLU A 142 -10.66 9.23 -3.78
C GLU A 142 -9.42 8.50 -4.35
N ILE A 143 -9.49 7.17 -4.50
CA ILE A 143 -8.37 6.34 -4.97
C ILE A 143 -8.76 5.56 -6.23
N PRO A 144 -7.78 5.12 -7.04
CA PRO A 144 -8.04 4.26 -8.19
C PRO A 144 -8.41 2.82 -7.74
N VAL A 145 -9.66 2.63 -7.30
CA VAL A 145 -10.14 1.40 -6.65
C VAL A 145 -9.84 0.14 -7.47
N GLY A 146 -10.13 0.16 -8.77
CA GLY A 146 -9.88 -0.99 -9.66
C GLY A 146 -8.43 -1.43 -9.66
N GLU A 147 -7.51 -0.48 -9.82
CA GLU A 147 -6.07 -0.73 -9.83
C GLU A 147 -5.59 -1.24 -8.47
N VAL A 148 -6.01 -0.61 -7.37
CA VAL A 148 -5.59 -1.01 -6.02
C VAL A 148 -6.04 -2.44 -5.71
N VAL A 149 -7.29 -2.78 -6.05
CA VAL A 149 -7.82 -4.13 -5.86
C VAL A 149 -7.06 -5.14 -6.71
N ALA A 150 -6.83 -4.84 -7.99
CA ALA A 150 -6.13 -5.73 -8.91
C ALA A 150 -4.68 -5.98 -8.47
N ALA A 151 -3.92 -4.94 -8.20
CA ALA A 151 -2.54 -5.03 -7.72
C ALA A 151 -2.44 -5.79 -6.39
N HIS A 152 -3.36 -5.54 -5.46
CA HIS A 152 -3.37 -6.24 -4.18
C HIS A 152 -3.74 -7.72 -4.32
N ILE A 153 -4.73 -8.06 -5.15
CA ILE A 153 -5.11 -9.47 -5.40
C ILE A 153 -3.96 -10.24 -6.04
N LEU A 154 -3.21 -9.63 -6.97
CA LEU A 154 -2.00 -10.22 -7.55
C LEU A 154 -0.95 -10.54 -6.47
N GLN A 155 -0.68 -9.57 -5.58
CA GLN A 155 0.26 -9.78 -4.47
C GLN A 155 -0.24 -10.90 -3.55
N ALA A 156 -1.50 -10.82 -3.12
CA ALA A 156 -2.08 -11.76 -2.16
C ALA A 156 -2.15 -13.19 -2.69
N GLN A 157 -2.53 -13.40 -3.95
CA GLN A 157 -2.58 -14.74 -4.56
C GLN A 157 -1.20 -15.40 -4.61
N SER A 158 -0.13 -14.64 -4.84
CA SER A 158 1.23 -15.21 -4.86
C SER A 158 1.70 -15.73 -3.49
N ALA A 159 1.18 -15.15 -2.40
CA ALA A 159 1.42 -15.62 -1.03
C ALA A 159 0.52 -16.79 -0.61
N GLN A 160 -0.53 -17.11 -1.37
CA GLN A 160 -1.51 -18.12 -1.02
C GLN A 160 -1.17 -19.49 -1.62
N VAL A 161 -1.27 -20.53 -0.80
CA VAL A 161 -1.11 -21.93 -1.25
C VAL A 161 -2.36 -22.40 -2.01
N ASP A 162 -3.53 -21.88 -1.64
CA ASP A 162 -4.81 -22.19 -2.26
C ASP A 162 -4.99 -21.43 -3.58
N LYS A 163 -4.99 -22.17 -4.69
CA LYS A 163 -5.19 -21.61 -6.03
C LYS A 163 -6.60 -21.07 -6.28
N SER A 164 -7.58 -21.46 -5.46
CA SER A 164 -8.95 -20.93 -5.55
C SER A 164 -9.10 -19.58 -4.83
N TRP A 165 -8.05 -19.08 -4.16
CA TRP A 165 -8.13 -17.87 -3.37
C TRP A 165 -8.55 -16.65 -4.22
N GLN A 166 -7.95 -16.46 -5.39
CA GLN A 166 -8.27 -15.36 -6.32
C GLN A 166 -9.71 -15.43 -6.81
N GLU A 167 -10.23 -16.63 -7.11
CA GLU A 167 -11.63 -16.82 -7.52
C GLU A 167 -12.58 -16.41 -6.40
N ARG A 168 -12.31 -16.84 -5.16
CA ARG A 168 -13.11 -16.44 -3.99
C ARG A 168 -13.03 -14.94 -3.71
N ALA A 169 -11.85 -14.35 -3.83
CA ALA A 169 -11.64 -12.92 -3.66
C ALA A 169 -12.43 -12.12 -4.71
N THR A 170 -12.38 -12.55 -5.97
CA THR A 170 -13.13 -11.94 -7.08
C THR A 170 -14.63 -12.05 -6.85
N GLN A 171 -15.12 -13.20 -6.39
CA GLN A 171 -16.52 -13.40 -6.07
C GLN A 171 -17.00 -12.51 -4.91
N GLU A 172 -16.16 -12.29 -3.89
CA GLU A 172 -16.48 -11.33 -2.82
C GLU A 172 -16.58 -9.91 -3.38
N VAL A 173 -15.64 -9.48 -4.22
CA VAL A 173 -15.67 -8.15 -4.86
C VAL A 173 -16.96 -7.96 -5.66
N ILE A 174 -17.35 -8.96 -6.46
CA ILE A 174 -18.64 -8.96 -7.20
C ILE A 174 -19.81 -8.81 -6.22
N THR A 175 -19.78 -9.52 -5.10
CA THR A 175 -20.85 -9.49 -4.10
C THR A 175 -20.94 -8.12 -3.42
N LEU A 176 -19.82 -7.50 -3.07
CA LEU A 176 -19.75 -6.18 -2.43
C LEU A 176 -20.17 -5.04 -3.37
N LEU A 177 -19.92 -5.17 -4.67
CA LEU A 177 -20.25 -4.18 -5.69
C LEU A 177 -21.52 -4.51 -6.49
N ARG A 178 -22.32 -5.49 -6.06
CA ARG A 178 -23.50 -5.96 -6.81
C ARG A 178 -24.49 -4.84 -7.16
N ASP A 179 -24.55 -3.81 -6.32
CA ASP A 179 -25.44 -2.66 -6.43
C ASP A 179 -24.74 -1.43 -7.05
N ASP A 180 -23.44 -1.53 -7.36
CA ASP A 180 -22.61 -0.50 -8.01
C ASP A 180 -21.94 -1.07 -9.28
N TYR A 181 -22.76 -1.24 -10.32
CA TYR A 181 -22.34 -1.83 -11.59
C TYR A 181 -21.20 -1.06 -12.30
N PRO A 182 -21.18 0.29 -12.35
CA PRO A 182 -20.07 1.01 -12.95
C PRO A 182 -18.72 0.71 -12.27
N THR A 183 -18.67 0.74 -10.93
CA THR A 183 -17.45 0.42 -10.18
C THR A 183 -17.07 -1.04 -10.38
N LEU A 184 -18.03 -1.96 -10.36
CA LEU A 184 -17.80 -3.38 -10.60
C LEU A 184 -17.12 -3.61 -11.95
N MET A 185 -17.63 -3.02 -13.03
CA MET A 185 -17.05 -3.19 -14.35
C MET A 185 -15.63 -2.64 -14.45
N SER A 186 -15.36 -1.51 -13.79
CA SER A 186 -14.00 -0.96 -13.71
C SER A 186 -13.04 -1.89 -12.99
N VAL A 187 -13.46 -2.46 -11.85
CA VAL A 187 -12.63 -3.39 -11.06
C VAL A 187 -12.40 -4.71 -11.80
N LEU A 188 -13.43 -5.28 -12.43
CA LEU A 188 -13.30 -6.51 -13.22
C LEU A 188 -12.42 -6.30 -14.46
N GLY A 189 -12.47 -5.12 -15.08
CA GLY A 189 -11.55 -4.75 -16.16
C GLY A 189 -10.09 -4.85 -15.70
N ALA A 190 -9.73 -4.17 -14.61
CA ALA A 190 -8.37 -4.22 -14.06
C ALA A 190 -7.96 -5.64 -13.61
N LEU A 191 -8.88 -6.42 -13.01
CA LEU A 191 -8.60 -7.80 -12.62
C LEU A 191 -8.34 -8.75 -13.81
N SER A 192 -8.93 -8.46 -14.97
CA SER A 192 -8.70 -9.26 -16.16
C SER A 192 -7.26 -9.18 -16.67
N ASP A 193 -6.58 -8.05 -16.44
CA ASP A 193 -5.16 -7.87 -16.80
C ASP A 193 -4.20 -8.58 -15.83
N VAL A 194 -4.69 -8.93 -14.63
CA VAL A 194 -3.92 -9.67 -13.61
C VAL A 194 -3.97 -11.19 -13.83
N THR A 195 -4.97 -11.67 -14.56
CA THR A 195 -5.21 -13.11 -14.75
C THR A 195 -4.40 -13.59 -15.97
N ILE A 196 -3.14 -13.99 -15.74
CA ILE A 196 -2.27 -14.65 -16.73
C ILE A 196 -2.31 -16.17 -16.54
#